data_AF-A0A7J9VNZ8-F1
#
_entry.id   AF-A0A7J9VNZ8-F1
#
_cell.length_a   1.000
_cell.length_b   1.000
_cell.length_c   1.000
_cell.angle_alpha   90.00
_cell.angle_beta   90.00
_cell.angle_gamma   90.00
#
_symmetry.space_group_name_H-M   'P 1'
#
loop_
_entity.id
_entity.type
_entity.pdbx_description
1 polymer ?
#
loop_
_entity_poly.entity_id
_entity_poly.type
_entity_poly.pdbx_seq_one_letter_code
_entity_poly.pdbx_strand_id
1 'polypeptide(L)'
;MPMFLLGMALAGFDHDRFNVHTAARWSQLSDDTIVELLRSDRMLRLMRAAPHLVLVDNIVHHQDIRRPLRLGTDVPEQHLLATLHLITTNSSFSTEAKRAVGRRLVATDVEWTYGEGPDLEGTGEALLMYLWGRDQVLPELHGAAPGPDG
;
A
#
# COMPACT_ATOMS: atom_id res chain seq x y z
N MET A 1 -19.97 -11.28 -1.19
CA MET A 1 -19.48 -12.67 -0.98
C MET A 1 -19.90 -13.63 -2.09
N PRO A 2 -21.20 -13.90 -2.39
CA PRO A 2 -21.58 -14.90 -3.40
C PRO A 2 -21.06 -14.60 -4.83
N MET A 3 -21.06 -13.33 -5.25
CA MET A 3 -20.51 -12.92 -6.55
C MET A 3 -18.99 -13.04 -6.65
N PHE A 4 -18.26 -12.83 -5.55
CA PHE A 4 -16.80 -12.99 -5.51
C PHE A 4 -16.39 -14.45 -5.59
N LEU A 5 -17.04 -15.33 -4.81
CA LEU A 5 -16.77 -16.77 -4.83
C LEU A 5 -17.11 -17.40 -6.18
N LEU A 6 -18.23 -17.00 -6.80
CA LEU A 6 -18.58 -17.42 -8.15
C LEU A 6 -17.56 -16.93 -9.18
N GLY A 7 -17.13 -15.67 -9.07
CA GLY A 7 -16.11 -15.10 -9.94
C GLY A 7 -14.76 -15.81 -9.83
N MET A 8 -14.31 -16.13 -8.62
CA MET A 8 -13.12 -16.93 -8.36
C MET A 8 -13.23 -18.34 -8.94
N ALA A 9 -14.39 -19.00 -8.77
CA ALA A 9 -14.62 -20.32 -9.36
C ALA A 9 -14.56 -20.28 -10.90
N LEU A 10 -15.17 -19.26 -11.53
CA LEU A 10 -15.11 -19.06 -12.99
C LEU A 10 -13.69 -18.72 -13.48
N ALA A 11 -12.86 -18.13 -12.62
CA ALA A 11 -11.44 -17.91 -12.89
C ALA A 11 -10.57 -19.14 -12.61
N GLY A 12 -11.13 -20.27 -12.18
CA GLY A 12 -10.35 -21.46 -11.82
C GLY A 12 -9.54 -21.29 -10.54
N PHE A 13 -10.02 -20.44 -9.62
CA PHE A 13 -9.34 -19.99 -8.41
C PHE A 13 -8.03 -19.22 -8.65
N ASP A 14 -7.81 -18.76 -9.87
CA ASP A 14 -6.71 -17.86 -10.23
C ASP A 14 -7.13 -16.41 -9.97
N HIS A 15 -6.48 -15.79 -8.98
CA HIS A 15 -6.73 -14.41 -8.57
C HIS A 15 -6.35 -13.39 -9.66
N ASP A 16 -5.29 -13.64 -10.41
CA ASP A 16 -4.83 -12.74 -11.46
C ASP A 16 -5.82 -12.75 -12.61
N ARG A 17 -6.27 -13.93 -13.00
CA ARG A 17 -7.31 -14.09 -14.02
C ARG A 17 -8.63 -13.47 -13.58
N PHE A 18 -9.03 -13.64 -12.32
CA PHE A 18 -10.21 -12.97 -11.77
C PHE A 18 -10.07 -11.44 -11.82
N ASN A 19 -8.91 -10.91 -11.42
CA ASN A 19 -8.62 -9.49 -11.45
C ASN A 19 -8.64 -8.92 -12.86
N VAL A 20 -8.00 -9.57 -13.84
CA VAL A 20 -8.01 -9.15 -15.25
C VAL A 20 -9.43 -9.09 -15.79
N HIS A 21 -10.23 -10.13 -15.55
CA HIS A 21 -11.62 -10.16 -16.01
C HIS A 21 -12.45 -9.06 -15.36
N THR A 22 -12.28 -8.85 -14.05
CA THR A 22 -12.98 -7.82 -13.30
C THR A 22 -12.58 -6.44 -13.80
N ALA A 23 -11.27 -6.14 -13.90
CA ALA A 23 -10.76 -4.88 -14.41
C ALA A 23 -11.27 -4.57 -15.82
N ALA A 24 -11.29 -5.55 -16.73
CA ALA A 24 -11.83 -5.39 -18.08
C ALA A 24 -13.34 -5.08 -18.09
N ARG A 25 -14.10 -5.58 -17.12
CA ARG A 25 -15.51 -5.24 -16.95
C ARG A 25 -15.69 -3.83 -16.38
N TRP A 26 -14.90 -3.45 -15.38
CA TRP A 26 -14.95 -2.11 -14.78
C TRP A 26 -14.51 -1.03 -15.77
N SER A 27 -13.57 -1.32 -16.67
CA SER A 27 -13.11 -0.37 -17.69
C SER A 27 -14.16 -0.01 -18.75
N GLN A 28 -15.28 -0.75 -18.82
CA GLN A 28 -16.42 -0.41 -19.68
C GLN A 28 -17.37 0.61 -19.06
N LEU A 29 -17.19 0.95 -17.78
CA LEU A 29 -18.02 1.91 -17.06
C LEU A 29 -17.43 3.32 -17.18
N SER A 30 -18.28 4.34 -17.14
CA SER A 30 -17.81 5.72 -17.00
C SER A 30 -17.27 5.98 -15.60
N ASP A 31 -16.34 6.92 -15.48
CA ASP A 31 -15.78 7.34 -14.19
C ASP A 31 -16.88 7.73 -13.17
N ASP A 32 -17.90 8.49 -13.61
CA ASP A 32 -19.04 8.86 -12.77
C ASP A 32 -19.79 7.63 -12.23
N THR A 33 -19.96 6.61 -13.06
CA THR A 33 -20.61 5.36 -12.65
C THR A 33 -19.77 4.61 -11.63
N ILE A 34 -18.46 4.53 -11.85
CA ILE A 34 -17.53 3.88 -10.92
C ILE A 34 -17.56 4.60 -9.57
N VAL A 35 -17.51 5.93 -9.58
CA VAL A 35 -17.57 6.75 -8.37
C VAL A 35 -18.89 6.56 -7.62
N GLU A 36 -20.03 6.51 -8.33
CA GLU A 36 -21.33 6.29 -7.70
C GLU A 36 -21.47 4.89 -7.09
N LEU A 37 -20.94 3.85 -7.78
CA LEU A 37 -20.87 2.50 -7.23
C LEU A 37 -20.02 2.44 -5.96
N LEU A 38 -18.87 3.12 -5.93
CA LEU A 38 -18.02 3.20 -4.74
C LEU A 38 -18.71 3.95 -3.59
N ARG A 39 -19.43 5.05 -3.88
CA ARG A 39 -20.16 5.81 -2.85
C ARG A 39 -21.30 5.01 -2.20
N SER A 40 -21.97 4.18 -3.00
CA SER A 40 -23.13 3.38 -2.56
C SER A 40 -22.76 2.02 -1.97
N ASP A 41 -21.48 1.61 -2.06
CA ASP A 41 -21.01 0.29 -1.66
C ASP A 41 -21.19 0.03 -0.14
N ARG A 42 -21.83 -1.10 0.18
CA ARG A 42 -22.12 -1.48 1.58
C ARG A 42 -20.87 -1.90 2.35
N MET A 43 -19.89 -2.51 1.69
CA MET A 43 -18.64 -2.91 2.32
C MET A 43 -17.77 -1.70 2.63
N LEU A 44 -17.69 -0.72 1.74
CA LEU A 44 -17.03 0.54 2.04
C LEU A 44 -17.67 1.24 3.26
N ARG A 45 -18.99 1.14 3.44
CA ARG A 45 -19.64 1.63 4.67
C ARG A 45 -19.23 0.88 5.93
N LEU A 46 -19.04 -0.44 5.87
CA LEU A 46 -18.55 -1.22 7.01
C LEU A 46 -17.08 -0.89 7.32
N MET A 47 -16.25 -0.71 6.28
CA MET A 47 -14.84 -0.35 6.42
C MET A 47 -14.63 1.02 7.06
N ARG A 48 -15.62 1.92 7.03
CA ARG A 48 -15.59 3.18 7.80
C ARG A 48 -15.47 2.99 9.31
N ALA A 49 -15.78 1.80 9.84
CA ALA A 49 -15.55 1.50 11.26
C ALA A 49 -14.06 1.32 11.61
N ALA A 50 -13.19 1.11 10.61
CA ALA A 50 -11.74 1.00 10.76
C ALA A 50 -11.03 1.96 9.79
N PRO A 51 -11.21 3.29 9.95
CA PRO A 51 -10.77 4.29 8.97
C PRO A 51 -9.25 4.31 8.79
N HIS A 52 -8.50 3.90 9.80
CA HIS A 52 -7.04 3.78 9.77
C HIS A 52 -6.57 2.67 8.81
N LEU A 53 -7.25 1.52 8.76
CA LEU A 53 -6.93 0.45 7.80
C LEU A 53 -7.24 0.89 6.38
N VAL A 54 -8.37 1.58 6.19
CA VAL A 54 -8.77 2.14 4.89
C VAL A 54 -7.77 3.18 4.41
N LEU A 55 -7.22 4.00 5.31
CA LEU A 55 -6.20 4.99 4.96
C LEU A 55 -4.93 4.32 4.42
N VAL A 56 -4.42 3.31 5.11
CA VAL A 56 -3.22 2.56 4.70
C VAL A 56 -3.45 1.92 3.33
N ASP A 57 -4.54 1.18 3.20
CA ASP A 57 -4.93 0.47 1.98
C ASP A 57 -5.01 1.44 0.79
N ASN A 58 -5.70 2.58 0.95
CA ASN A 58 -5.79 3.58 -0.10
C ASN A 58 -4.44 4.18 -0.46
N ILE A 59 -3.60 4.55 0.51
CA ILE A 59 -2.32 5.19 0.19
C ILE A 59 -1.43 4.24 -0.57
N VAL A 60 -1.25 3.00 -0.08
CA VAL A 60 -0.36 2.03 -0.72
C VAL A 60 -0.88 1.60 -2.08
N HIS A 61 -2.14 1.18 -2.17
CA HIS A 61 -2.69 0.65 -3.43
C HIS A 61 -2.93 1.73 -4.48
N HIS A 62 -3.10 2.99 -4.08
CA HIS A 62 -3.10 4.08 -5.04
C HIS A 62 -1.72 4.25 -5.68
N GLN A 63 -0.62 4.05 -4.95
CA GLN A 63 0.73 4.10 -5.53
C GLN A 63 1.02 2.93 -6.47
N ASP A 64 0.43 1.75 -6.24
CA ASP A 64 0.49 0.62 -7.19
C ASP A 64 -0.07 1.01 -8.58
N ILE A 65 -0.94 2.02 -8.67
CA ILE A 65 -1.48 2.58 -9.93
C ILE A 65 -0.68 3.81 -10.41
N ARG A 66 -0.43 4.77 -9.51
CA ARG A 66 0.15 6.07 -9.87
C ARG A 66 1.60 5.97 -10.30
N ARG A 67 2.41 5.15 -9.62
CA ARG A 67 3.85 5.03 -9.89
C ARG A 67 4.10 4.53 -11.32
N PRO A 68 3.49 3.43 -11.80
CA PRO A 68 3.64 3.00 -13.21
C PRO A 68 3.21 4.06 -14.23
N LEU A 69 2.19 4.86 -13.90
CA LEU A 69 1.68 5.93 -14.75
C LEU A 69 2.45 7.26 -14.62
N ARG A 70 3.45 7.34 -13.74
CA ARG A 70 4.24 8.55 -13.45
C ARG A 70 3.37 9.75 -13.04
N LEU A 71 2.29 9.48 -12.32
CA LEU A 71 1.35 10.51 -11.84
C LEU A 71 1.77 11.18 -10.52
N GLY A 72 3.00 10.93 -10.05
CA GLY A 72 3.53 11.49 -8.81
C GLY A 72 2.99 10.83 -7.53
N THR A 73 3.62 11.19 -6.40
CA THR A 73 3.45 10.56 -5.08
C THR A 73 2.75 11.47 -4.07
N ASP A 74 1.86 12.37 -4.54
CA ASP A 74 1.19 13.38 -3.70
C ASP A 74 0.29 12.74 -2.64
N VAL A 75 0.88 12.42 -1.48
CA VAL A 75 0.20 11.99 -0.27
C VAL A 75 0.34 13.13 0.73
N PRO A 76 -0.77 13.70 1.25
CA PRO A 76 -0.67 14.71 2.29
C PRO A 76 0.17 14.22 3.47
N GLU A 77 1.15 15.01 3.90
CA GLU A 77 2.13 14.65 4.93
C GLU A 77 1.49 14.03 6.18
N GLN A 78 0.42 14.64 6.69
CA GLN A 78 -0.32 14.13 7.85
C GLN A 78 -0.84 12.68 7.67
N HIS A 79 -1.24 12.31 6.45
CA HIS A 79 -1.72 10.97 6.14
C HIS A 79 -0.58 9.98 5.94
N LEU A 80 0.54 10.45 5.37
CA LEU A 80 1.75 9.65 5.23
C LEU A 80 2.33 9.30 6.61
N LEU A 81 2.50 10.30 7.49
CA LEU A 81 2.96 10.10 8.86
C LEU A 81 2.03 9.19 9.67
N ALA A 82 0.72 9.39 9.58
CA ALA A 82 -0.26 8.53 10.24
C ALA A 82 -0.14 7.07 9.77
N THR A 83 0.07 6.87 8.47
CA THR A 83 0.24 5.54 7.86
C THR A 83 1.55 4.90 8.31
N LEU A 84 2.67 5.60 8.16
CA LEU A 84 4.00 5.15 8.60
C LEU A 84 4.01 4.77 10.08
N HIS A 85 3.38 5.59 10.94
CA HIS A 85 3.28 5.30 12.37
C HIS A 85 2.43 4.06 12.62
N LEU A 86 1.28 3.93 11.97
CA LEU A 86 0.38 2.80 12.16
C LEU A 86 1.01 1.48 11.72
N ILE A 87 1.66 1.43 10.56
CA ILE A 87 2.26 0.19 10.05
C ILE A 87 3.43 -0.30 10.90
N THR A 88 4.08 0.60 11.64
CA THR A 88 5.25 0.27 12.47
C THR A 88 4.92 0.02 13.94
N THR A 89 3.71 0.37 14.38
CA THR A 89 3.30 0.24 15.80
C THR A 89 2.12 -0.72 16.01
N ASN A 90 1.29 -0.95 15.01
CA ASN A 90 0.12 -1.83 15.14
C ASN A 90 0.47 -3.28 14.80
N SER A 91 0.11 -4.21 15.68
CA SER A 91 0.38 -5.65 15.53
C SER A 91 -0.20 -6.27 14.26
N SER A 92 -1.28 -5.69 13.70
CA SER A 92 -1.86 -6.11 12.43
C SER A 92 -0.90 -5.97 11.24
N PHE A 93 0.14 -5.13 11.36
CA PHE A 93 1.15 -4.89 10.33
C PHE A 93 2.53 -5.42 10.70
N SER A 94 2.59 -6.40 11.61
CA SER A 94 3.85 -6.96 12.09
C SER A 94 4.68 -7.64 11.00
N THR A 95 4.07 -8.10 9.91
CA THR A 95 4.79 -8.69 8.77
C THR A 95 5.51 -7.61 7.96
N GLU A 96 4.84 -6.49 7.73
CA GLU A 96 5.35 -5.32 7.03
C GLU A 96 6.47 -4.66 7.85
N ALA A 97 6.23 -4.45 9.15
CA ALA A 97 7.22 -3.87 10.07
C ALA A 97 8.53 -4.68 10.14
N LYS A 98 8.48 -6.01 9.97
CA LYS A 98 9.68 -6.87 9.95
C LYS A 98 10.65 -6.52 8.83
N ARG A 99 10.22 -5.84 7.77
CA ARG A 99 11.13 -5.39 6.70
C ARG A 99 12.11 -4.31 7.17
N ALA A 100 11.86 -3.66 8.31
CA ALA A 100 12.82 -2.73 8.92
C ALA A 100 13.88 -3.43 9.80
N VAL A 101 13.79 -4.75 10.03
CA VAL A 101 14.74 -5.44 10.93
C VAL A 101 16.19 -5.26 10.41
N GLY A 102 17.09 -4.89 11.32
CA GLY A 102 18.50 -4.64 11.02
C GLY A 102 18.77 -3.31 10.31
N ARG A 103 17.78 -2.42 10.19
CA ARG A 103 17.89 -1.11 9.56
C ARG A 103 17.19 -0.03 10.35
N ARG A 104 17.73 1.19 10.27
CA ARG A 104 17.01 2.41 10.69
C ARG A 104 16.45 3.10 9.45
N LEU A 105 15.14 3.04 9.26
CA LEU A 105 14.45 3.75 8.19
C LEU A 105 14.39 5.23 8.55
N VAL A 106 14.77 6.10 7.61
CA VAL A 106 14.82 7.55 7.82
C VAL A 106 14.17 8.26 6.65
N ALA A 107 13.02 8.90 6.88
CA ALA A 107 12.37 9.70 5.85
C ALA A 107 13.14 11.00 5.59
N THR A 108 13.29 11.37 4.33
CA THR A 108 14.06 12.55 3.91
C THR A 108 13.20 13.80 3.68
N ASP A 109 11.88 13.62 3.60
CA ASP A 109 10.88 14.65 3.26
C ASP A 109 9.89 14.94 4.40
N VAL A 110 9.88 14.11 5.45
CA VAL A 110 9.05 14.26 6.65
C VAL A 110 9.84 13.86 7.89
N GLU A 111 9.48 14.41 9.06
CA GLU A 111 10.14 14.07 10.33
C GLU A 111 9.69 12.69 10.84
N TRP A 112 10.26 11.62 10.28
CA TRP A 112 9.93 10.26 10.66
C TRP A 112 11.14 9.31 10.56
N THR A 113 11.29 8.47 11.58
CA THR A 113 12.28 7.38 11.60
C THR A 113 11.73 6.15 12.30
N TYR A 114 12.19 4.95 11.94
CA TYR A 114 11.82 3.70 12.60
C TYR A 114 12.90 2.63 12.50
N GLY A 115 13.02 1.80 13.54
CA GLY A 115 13.95 0.67 13.58
C GLY A 115 15.33 1.05 14.10
N GLU A 116 16.25 0.07 14.06
CA GLU A 116 17.61 0.17 14.58
C GLU A 116 18.59 -0.50 13.60
N GLY A 117 19.78 0.08 13.45
CA GLY A 117 20.81 -0.39 12.53
C GLY A 117 21.33 0.72 11.62
N PRO A 118 22.05 0.37 10.54
CA PRO A 118 22.47 1.33 9.52
C PRO A 118 21.28 1.99 8.85
N ASP A 119 21.45 3.26 8.49
CA ASP A 119 20.40 4.06 7.88
C ASP A 119 20.03 3.52 6.49
N LEU A 120 18.71 3.47 6.25
CA LEU A 120 18.10 3.34 4.93
C LEU A 120 17.18 4.55 4.73
N GLU A 121 17.65 5.48 3.94
CA GLU A 121 17.05 6.78 3.65
C GLU A 121 16.23 6.73 2.37
N GLY A 122 15.14 7.49 2.34
CA GLY A 122 14.29 7.68 1.17
C GLY A 122 13.12 8.60 1.51
N THR A 123 12.28 8.93 0.54
CA THR A 123 11.02 9.63 0.86
C THR A 123 10.16 8.75 1.76
N GLY A 124 9.32 9.35 2.62
CA GLY A 124 8.42 8.60 3.48
C GLY A 124 7.50 7.68 2.68
N GLU A 125 7.11 8.07 1.47
CA GLU A 125 6.34 7.23 0.55
C GLU A 125 7.15 6.03 0.04
N ALA A 126 8.40 6.21 -0.38
CA ALA A 126 9.26 5.10 -0.81
C ALA A 126 9.50 4.11 0.35
N LEU A 127 9.72 4.61 1.57
CA LEU A 127 9.89 3.78 2.76
C LEU A 127 8.59 3.02 3.12
N LEU A 128 7.44 3.65 2.99
CA LEU A 128 6.13 3.01 3.15
C LEU A 128 5.95 1.86 2.14
N MET A 129 6.24 2.11 0.85
CA MET A 129 6.14 1.08 -0.19
C MET A 129 7.12 -0.07 0.08
N TYR A 130 8.34 0.24 0.50
CA TYR A 130 9.33 -0.76 0.90
C TYR A 130 8.85 -1.64 2.06
N LEU A 131 8.30 -1.04 3.12
CA LEU A 131 7.71 -1.77 4.26
C LEU A 131 6.55 -2.66 3.83
N TRP A 132 5.82 -2.24 2.80
CA TRP A 132 4.72 -3.02 2.23
C TRP A 132 5.18 -4.06 1.19
N GLY A 133 6.48 -4.29 1.04
CA GLY A 133 7.04 -5.34 0.17
C GLY A 133 7.13 -4.97 -1.31
N ARG A 134 7.11 -3.68 -1.65
CA ARG A 134 7.18 -3.20 -3.02
C ARG A 134 8.61 -2.84 -3.39
N ASP A 135 9.36 -3.83 -3.87
CA ASP A 135 10.79 -3.70 -4.18
C ASP A 135 11.10 -2.76 -5.35
N GLN A 136 10.11 -2.32 -6.12
CA GLN A 136 10.31 -1.34 -7.20
C GLN A 136 10.88 0.00 -6.71
N VAL A 137 10.76 0.31 -5.41
CA VAL A 137 11.26 1.54 -4.81
C VAL A 137 12.72 1.44 -4.36
N LEU A 138 13.34 0.25 -4.39
CA LEU A 138 14.73 0.07 -3.96
C LEU A 138 15.74 1.04 -4.61
N PRO A 139 15.62 1.41 -5.90
CA PRO A 139 16.51 2.41 -6.51
C PRO A 139 16.38 3.83 -5.92
N GLU A 140 15.27 4.12 -5.23
CA GLU A 140 15.00 5.40 -4.56
C GLU A 140 15.49 5.41 -3.11
N LEU A 141 15.96 4.26 -2.60
CA LEU A 141 16.47 4.12 -1.25
C LEU A 141 18.00 4.15 -1.24
N HIS A 142 18.55 4.83 -0.24
CA HIS A 142 19.98 5.05 -0.09
C HIS A 142 20.42 4.66 1.32
N GLY A 143 21.64 4.16 1.46
CA GLY A 143 22.14 3.73 2.75
C GLY A 143 23.03 2.50 2.64
N ALA A 144 23.63 2.11 3.76
CA ALA A 144 24.52 0.96 3.78
C ALA A 144 23.74 -0.34 3.48
N ALA A 145 24.39 -1.28 2.80
CA ALA A 145 23.89 -2.65 2.71
C ALA A 145 23.74 -3.23 4.13
N PRO A 146 22.78 -4.13 4.37
CA PRO A 146 22.67 -4.76 5.67
C PRO A 146 23.96 -5.56 5.91
N GLY A 147 24.41 -5.62 7.16
CA GLY A 147 25.51 -6.50 7.53
C GLY A 147 25.18 -7.96 7.20
N PRO A 148 26.19 -8.85 7.12
CA PRO A 148 26.02 -10.25 6.72
C PRO A 148 25.11 -11.10 7.64
N ASP A 149 24.61 -10.55 8.75
CA ASP A 149 23.84 -11.26 9.77
C ASP A 149 22.35 -10.80 9.85
N GLY A 150 21.86 -10.05 8.85
CA GLY A 150 20.50 -9.49 8.78
C GLY A 150 19.55 -10.19 7.82
#